data_AF-A0A1B9I3N8-F1
#
_entry.id   AF-A0A1B9I3N8-F1
#
_cell.length_a   1.000
_cell.length_b   1.000
_cell.length_c   1.000
_cell.angle_alpha   90.00
_cell.angle_beta   90.00
_cell.angle_gamma   90.00
#
_symmetry.space_group_name_H-M   'P 1'
#
loop_
_entity.id
_entity.type
_entity.pdbx_description
1 polymer ?
#
loop_
_entity_poly.entity_id
_entity_poly.type
_entity_poly.pdbx_seq_one_letter_code
_entity_poly.pdbx_strand_id
1 'polypeptide(L)' 'MSNLNKGDEVSWNWGSGQPSGKVSDIIEEGKAEVKSKKGNTISKNSSKDDPAIIIERSGNNVVKRAHELNETED' A
#
# COMPACT_ATOMS: atom_id res chain seq x y z
N MET A 1 14.13 0.84 8.60
CA MET A 1 12.98 1.02 7.70
C MET A 1 13.34 0.35 6.40
N SER A 2 12.49 -0.53 5.92
CA SER A 2 12.51 -0.98 4.54
C SER A 2 12.40 0.24 3.63
N ASN A 3 13.42 0.49 2.81
CA ASN A 3 13.42 1.60 1.86
C ASN A 3 12.50 1.21 0.69
N LEU A 4 11.19 1.28 0.92
CA LEU A 4 10.20 1.14 -0.14
C LEU A 4 10.32 2.31 -1.10
N ASN A 5 10.35 1.99 -2.39
CA ASN A 5 10.37 2.97 -3.46
C ASN A 5 9.14 2.80 -4.33
N LYS A 6 8.79 3.88 -5.02
CA LYS A 6 7.79 3.82 -6.08
C LYS A 6 8.26 2.86 -7.17
N GLY A 7 7.44 1.86 -7.44
CA GLY A 7 7.71 0.84 -8.43
C GLY A 7 8.05 -0.53 -7.85
N ASP A 8 8.32 -0.62 -6.54
CA ASP A 8 8.62 -1.90 -5.89
C ASP A 8 7.39 -2.82 -5.92
N GLU A 9 7.63 -4.11 -6.14
CA GLU A 9 6.62 -5.13 -5.87
C GLU A 9 6.55 -5.41 -4.37
N VAL A 10 5.32 -5.49 -3.87
CA VAL A 10 5.05 -5.75 -2.45
C VAL A 10 3.88 -6.72 -2.33
N SER A 11 3.84 -7.45 -1.23
CA SER A 11 2.71 -8.30 -0.85
C SER A 11 2.26 -8.01 0.58
N TRP A 12 1.07 -8.48 0.95
CA TRP A 12 0.57 -8.36 2.32
C TRP A 12 -0.35 -9.51 2.67
N ASN A 13 -0.50 -9.77 3.97
CA ASN A 13 -1.39 -10.81 4.46
C ASN A 13 -2.87 -10.36 4.39
N TRP A 14 -3.72 -11.19 3.79
CA TRP A 14 -5.17 -11.00 3.75
C TRP A 14 -5.90 -12.34 3.92
N GLY A 15 -6.37 -12.62 5.15
CA GLY A 15 -6.93 -13.93 5.49
C GLY A 15 -5.88 -15.02 5.32
N SER A 16 -6.20 -16.05 4.53
CA SER A 16 -5.25 -17.11 4.14
C SER A 16 -4.48 -16.83 2.86
N GLY A 17 -4.70 -15.66 2.23
CA GLY A 17 -4.06 -15.28 0.97
C GLY A 17 -3.01 -14.19 1.13
N GLN A 18 -2.15 -14.07 0.13
CA GLN A 18 -1.09 -13.09 0.07
C GLN A 18 -1.11 -12.33 -1.27
N PRO A 19 -2.08 -11.41 -1.45
CA PRO A 19 -2.11 -10.57 -2.63
C PRO A 19 -0.84 -9.72 -2.76
N SER A 20 -0.47 -9.43 -4.00
CA SER A 20 0.62 -8.53 -4.36
C SER A 20 0.15 -7.34 -5.18
N GLY A 21 1.05 -6.37 -5.36
CA GLY A 21 0.87 -5.23 -6.24
C GLY A 21 2.13 -4.36 -6.26
N LYS A 22 2.05 -3.27 -7.02
CA LYS A 22 3.16 -2.35 -7.24
C LYS A 22 2.98 -1.06 -6.44
N VAL A 23 4.03 -0.59 -5.79
CA VAL A 23 4.00 0.70 -5.09
C VAL A 23 3.82 1.83 -6.11
N SER A 24 2.72 2.56 -5.98
CA SER A 24 2.40 3.70 -6.85
C SER A 24 2.70 5.05 -6.17
N ASP A 25 2.59 5.12 -4.84
CA ASP A 25 2.89 6.32 -4.07
C ASP A 25 3.19 6.00 -2.60
N ILE A 26 3.94 6.88 -1.95
CA ILE A 26 4.38 6.77 -0.55
C ILE A 26 4.05 8.08 0.14
N ILE A 27 3.12 8.03 1.10
CA ILE A 27 2.67 9.19 1.86
C ILE A 27 3.25 9.08 3.26
N GLU A 28 4.24 9.92 3.56
CA GLU A 28 4.96 9.90 4.85
C GLU A 28 4.24 10.68 5.96
N GLU A 29 3.40 11.65 5.62
CA GLU A 29 2.68 12.46 6.60
C GLU A 29 1.22 12.67 6.20
N GLY A 30 0.33 12.77 7.20
CA GLY A 30 -1.09 13.02 6.99
C GLY A 30 -1.90 11.75 6.72
N LYS A 31 -2.51 11.67 5.54
CA LYS A 31 -3.50 10.65 5.21
C LYS A 31 -3.44 10.31 3.72
N ALA A 32 -3.35 9.01 3.42
CA ALA A 32 -3.48 8.49 2.07
C ALA A 32 -4.94 8.05 1.82
N GLU A 33 -5.44 8.32 0.61
CA GLU A 33 -6.80 7.99 0.20
C GLU A 33 -6.82 7.43 -1.23
N VAL A 34 -7.58 6.36 -1.44
CA VAL A 34 -7.89 5.85 -2.78
C VAL A 34 -9.38 5.67 -2.96
N LYS A 35 -9.88 6.02 -4.15
CA LYS A 35 -11.26 5.76 -4.53
C LYS A 35 -11.35 4.41 -5.21
N SER A 36 -12.13 3.49 -4.62
CA SER A 36 -12.45 2.22 -5.25
C SER A 36 -13.38 2.41 -6.46
N LYS A 37 -13.38 1.48 -7.41
CA LYS A 37 -14.30 1.48 -8.55
C LYS A 37 -15.79 1.46 -8.17
N LYS A 38 -16.10 1.03 -6.94
CA LYS A 38 -17.48 1.03 -6.39
C LYS A 38 -17.87 2.37 -5.72
N GLY A 39 -17.02 3.39 -5.78
CA GLY A 39 -17.30 4.72 -5.24
C GLY A 39 -16.89 4.92 -3.77
N ASN A 40 -16.49 3.87 -3.06
CA ASN A 40 -16.02 3.98 -1.67
C ASN A 40 -14.60 4.52 -1.62
N THR A 41 -14.34 5.42 -0.66
CA THR A 41 -13.00 5.91 -0.33
C THR A 41 -12.37 5.04 0.74
N ILE A 42 -11.20 4.49 0.46
CA ILE A 42 -10.37 3.76 1.40
C ILE A 42 -9.28 4.71 1.86
N SER A 43 -9.05 4.81 3.17
CA SER A 43 -8.04 5.72 3.69
C SER A 43 -7.26 5.17 4.87
N LYS A 44 -6.00 5.60 4.99
CA LYS A 44 -5.15 5.34 6.17
C LYS A 44 -4.33 6.57 6.53
N ASN A 45 -4.17 6.77 7.83
CA ASN A 45 -3.23 7.74 8.37
C ASN A 45 -1.80 7.25 8.15
N SER A 46 -0.92 8.19 7.86
CA SER A 46 0.52 8.02 7.69
C SER A 46 1.30 8.77 8.77
N SER A 47 2.50 8.27 9.03
CA SER A 47 3.50 8.92 9.87
C SER A 47 4.90 8.59 9.34
N LYS A 48 5.92 9.37 9.73
CA LYS A 48 7.30 9.14 9.28
C LYS A 48 7.82 7.74 9.61
N ASP A 49 7.38 7.19 10.74
CA ASP A 49 7.79 5.84 11.17
C ASP A 49 6.97 4.73 10.49
N ASP A 50 5.81 5.07 9.94
CA ASP A 50 4.88 4.12 9.33
C ASP A 50 4.08 4.81 8.21
N PRO A 51 4.71 5.02 7.04
CA PRO A 51 4.08 5.71 5.92
C PRO A 51 2.92 4.90 5.36
N ALA A 52 1.97 5.59 4.74
CA ALA A 52 0.88 4.96 4.01
C ALA A 52 1.25 4.82 2.54
N ILE A 53 1.16 3.60 2.03
CA ILE A 53 1.59 3.18 0.71
C ILE A 53 0.36 2.93 -0.16
N ILE A 54 0.30 3.61 -1.30
CA ILE A 54 -0.72 3.37 -2.31
C ILE A 54 -0.19 2.29 -3.26
N ILE A 55 -0.91 1.18 -3.34
CA ILE A 55 -0.52 0.01 -4.13
C ILE A 55 -1.48 -0.15 -5.31
N GLU A 56 -0.91 -0.15 -6.52
CA GLU A 56 -1.61 -0.43 -7.76
C GLU A 56 -1.62 -1.93 -8.02
N ARG A 57 -2.78 -2.44 -8.44
CA ARG A 57 -2.99 -3.86 -8.77
C ARG A 57 -4.18 -4.02 -9.70
N SER A 58 -4.35 -5.23 -10.23
CA SER A 58 -5.55 -5.57 -10.99
C SER A 58 -6.82 -5.39 -10.13
N GLY A 59 -7.84 -4.79 -10.74
CA GLY A 59 -9.08 -4.44 -10.03
C GLY A 59 -9.03 -3.05 -9.41
N ASN A 60 -8.73 -2.94 -8.11
CA ASN A 60 -8.74 -1.67 -7.38
C ASN A 60 -7.41 -1.44 -6.68
N ASN A 61 -6.95 -0.19 -6.68
CA ASN A 61 -5.85 0.26 -5.83
C ASN A 61 -6.24 0.13 -4.36
N VAL A 62 -5.24 -0.07 -3.52
CA VAL A 62 -5.40 -0.20 -2.07
C VAL A 62 -4.43 0.72 -1.35
N VAL A 63 -4.76 1.03 -0.10
CA VAL A 63 -3.86 1.75 0.81
C VAL A 63 -3.47 0.81 1.94
N LYS A 64 -2.16 0.66 2.17
CA LYS A 64 -1.58 -0.13 3.24
C LYS A 64 -0.55 0.70 3.99
N ARG A 65 -0.24 0.35 5.22
CA ARG A 65 0.89 0.92 5.96
C ARG A 65 2.14 0.12 5.68
N ALA A 66 3.31 0.75 5.74
CA ALA A 66 4.57 0.09 5.44
C ALA A 66 4.79 -1.17 6.27
N HIS A 67 4.45 -1.16 7.56
CA HIS A 67 4.59 -2.35 8.40
C HIS A 67 3.65 -3.52 8.05
N GLU A 68 2.63 -3.31 7.21
CA GLU A 68 1.74 -4.38 6.73
C GLU A 68 2.33 -5.11 5.50
N LEU A 69 3.38 -4.56 4.90
CA LEU A 69 3.93 -5.04 3.64
C LEU A 69 5.11 -5.96 3.86
N ASN A 70 5.13 -7.00 3.05
CA ASN A 70 6.26 -7.86 2.82
C ASN A 70 6.89 -7.41 1.50
N GLU A 71 8.17 -7.06 1.51
CA GLU A 71 8.94 -6.88 0.27
C GLU A 71 8.96 -8.21 -0.48
N THR A 72 8.73 -8.16 -1.80
CA THR A 72 8.97 -9.31 -2.66
C THR A 72 10.35 -9.09 -3.28
N GLU A 73 11.29 -9.98 -2.96
CA GLU A 73 12.59 -10.01 -3.65
C GLU A 73 12.35 -10.40 -5.11
N ASP A 74 12.86 -9.59 -6.05
CA ASP A 74 13.01 -9.94 -7.47
C ASP A 74 14.29 -10.77 -7.69
#